data_AF-A0A645A068-F1
#
_entry.id   AF-A0A645A068-F1
#
_cell.length_a   1.000
_cell.length_b   1.000
_cell.length_c   1.000
_cell.angle_alpha   90.00
_cell.angle_beta   90.00
_cell.angle_gamma   90.00
#
_symmetry.space_group_name_H-M   'P 1'
#
loop_
_entity.id
_entity.type
_entity.pdbx_description
1 polymer ?
#
loop_
_entity_poly.entity_id
_entity_poly.type
_entity_poly.pdbx_seq_one_letter_code
_entity_poly.pdbx_strand_id
1 'polypeptide(L)'
;MIANGVGWFTEYAKKNDITVHYANSLLMVDNYLPIFDIEEQKKKQKNIEENLSVLIKDVSENKEHIHKGSVLDSILTCGIQHITKLIPDYNSPKKFSINDECNSCGTCIKVCPRNNISINKEQLNSKPVYGDTCEFCLSCINLCPQKAIKLKSEKNPDSRFKNENVTIKEIIGSNS
;
A
#
# COMPACT_ATOMS: atom_id res chain seq x y z
N MET A 1 -9.00 8.24 9.97
CA MET A 1 -7.66 7.71 9.63
C MET A 1 -7.33 6.64 10.65
N ILE A 2 -6.58 5.59 10.31
CA ILE A 2 -5.99 4.73 11.34
C ILE A 2 -4.63 5.35 11.67
N ALA A 3 -4.48 5.92 12.86
CA ALA A 3 -3.26 6.55 13.36
C ALA A 3 -2.85 7.86 12.66
N ASN A 4 -1.75 8.47 13.12
CA ASN A 4 -1.24 9.79 12.71
C ASN A 4 -0.01 9.63 11.79
N GLY A 5 -0.25 9.14 10.57
CA GLY A 5 0.83 8.90 9.59
C GLY A 5 1.59 10.17 9.21
N VAL A 6 0.88 11.29 9.04
CA VAL A 6 1.49 12.59 8.71
C VAL A 6 2.44 13.02 9.82
N GLY A 7 1.98 13.04 11.07
CA GLY A 7 2.81 13.42 12.22
C GLY A 7 4.03 12.50 12.39
N TRP A 8 3.85 11.19 12.18
CA TRP A 8 4.97 10.26 12.22
C TRP A 8 6.04 10.59 11.16
N PHE A 9 5.62 10.80 9.92
CA PHE A 9 6.53 11.10 8.81
C PHE A 9 7.25 12.44 9.03
N THR A 10 6.56 13.47 9.49
CA THR A 10 7.19 14.78 9.73
C THR A 10 8.22 14.75 10.84
N GLU A 11 7.97 13.98 11.91
CA GLU A 11 8.96 13.77 12.97
C GLU A 11 10.16 12.94 12.49
N TYR A 12 9.92 11.93 11.63
CA TYR A 12 11.00 11.17 10.99
C TYR A 12 11.86 12.06 10.09
N ALA A 13 11.23 12.88 9.24
CA ALA A 13 11.92 13.81 8.34
C ALA A 13 12.79 14.80 9.12
N LYS A 14 12.23 15.41 10.17
CA LYS A 14 12.96 16.34 11.05
C LYS A 14 14.20 15.71 11.69
N LYS A 15 14.12 14.43 12.11
CA LYS A 15 15.27 13.69 12.68
C LYS A 15 16.38 13.39 11.66
N ASN A 16 16.08 13.52 10.37
CA ASN A 16 17.02 13.30 9.28
C ASN A 16 17.33 14.64 8.55
N ASP A 17 17.19 15.77 9.25
CA ASP A 17 17.50 17.12 8.74
C ASP A 17 16.71 17.53 7.48
N ILE A 18 15.50 16.99 7.32
CA ILE A 18 14.57 17.35 6.25
C ILE A 18 13.45 18.25 6.81
N THR A 19 13.36 19.47 6.28
CA THR A 19 12.29 20.41 6.61
C THR A 19 11.06 20.15 5.73
N VAL A 20 9.94 19.80 6.37
CA VAL A 20 8.65 19.61 5.69
C VAL A 20 7.80 20.86 5.89
N HIS A 21 7.53 21.59 4.80
CA HIS A 21 6.71 22.82 4.82
C HIS A 21 5.22 22.52 4.68
N TYR A 22 4.87 21.49 3.92
CA TYR A 22 3.49 21.05 3.72
C TYR A 22 3.36 19.53 3.87
N ALA A 23 2.42 19.08 4.69
CA ALA A 23 2.02 17.69 4.80
C ALA A 23 0.55 17.59 5.23
N ASN A 24 -0.24 16.86 4.46
CA ASN A 24 -1.66 16.65 4.72
C ASN A 24 -2.06 15.24 4.22
N SER A 25 -3.31 14.84 4.45
CA SER A 25 -3.82 13.53 4.04
C SER A 25 -4.89 13.63 2.98
N LEU A 26 -4.82 12.77 1.97
CA LEU A 26 -5.92 12.51 1.05
C LEU A 26 -6.63 11.21 1.46
N LEU A 27 -7.93 11.29 1.72
CA LEU A 27 -8.72 10.11 2.08
C LEU A 27 -9.02 9.29 0.82
N MET A 28 -8.37 8.14 0.66
CA MET A 28 -8.57 7.22 -0.47
C MET A 28 -9.12 5.86 -0.02
N VAL A 29 -9.39 4.97 -0.97
CA VAL A 29 -9.74 3.57 -0.69
C VAL A 29 -8.53 2.87 -0.08
N ASP A 30 -8.64 2.41 1.17
CA ASP A 30 -7.59 1.61 1.79
C ASP A 30 -7.51 0.23 1.11
N ASN A 31 -6.36 -0.11 0.56
CA ASN A 31 -6.08 -1.38 -0.11
C ASN A 31 -5.17 -2.31 0.71
N TYR A 32 -5.00 -2.01 2.00
CA TYR A 32 -4.25 -2.83 2.94
C TYR A 32 -5.10 -4.00 3.47
N LEU A 33 -5.00 -5.11 2.74
CA LEU A 33 -5.83 -6.32 2.90
C LEU A 33 -5.88 -6.95 4.31
N PRO A 34 -4.82 -6.87 5.17
CA PRO A 34 -4.90 -7.44 6.52
C PRO A 34 -5.96 -6.80 7.42
N ILE A 35 -6.29 -5.51 7.21
CA ILE A 35 -7.16 -4.75 8.10
C ILE A 35 -8.46 -4.35 7.42
N PHE A 36 -8.42 -4.01 6.13
CA PHE A 36 -9.54 -3.39 5.44
C PHE A 36 -10.20 -4.35 4.44
N ASP A 37 -11.54 -4.27 4.37
CA ASP A 37 -12.29 -4.77 3.22
C ASP A 37 -12.43 -3.64 2.20
N ILE A 38 -11.93 -3.87 0.99
CA ILE A 38 -11.97 -2.91 -0.11
C ILE A 38 -13.42 -2.57 -0.52
N GLU A 39 -14.35 -3.52 -0.50
CA GLU A 39 -15.73 -3.25 -0.92
C GLU A 39 -16.45 -2.36 0.11
N GLU A 40 -16.18 -2.56 1.41
CA GLU A 40 -16.66 -1.63 2.44
C GLU A 40 -15.98 -0.26 2.37
N GLN A 41 -14.72 -0.20 1.95
CA GLN A 41 -14.03 1.06 1.73
C GLN A 41 -14.60 1.86 0.55
N LYS A 42 -15.00 1.18 -0.53
CA LYS A 42 -15.62 1.82 -1.71
C LYS A 42 -17.01 2.40 -1.41
N LYS A 43 -17.75 1.84 -0.45
CA LYS A 43 -19.08 2.35 -0.03
C LYS A 43 -19.01 3.69 0.71
N LYS A 44 -17.85 4.04 1.28
CA LYS A 44 -17.69 5.28 2.05
C LYS A 44 -17.53 6.46 1.10
N GLN A 45 -18.25 7.54 1.36
CA GLN A 45 -18.01 8.81 0.69
C GLN A 45 -16.64 9.36 1.09
N LYS A 46 -15.80 9.66 0.10
CA LYS A 46 -14.41 10.11 0.30
C LYS A 46 -14.12 11.48 -0.31
N ASN A 47 -14.98 11.99 -1.19
CA ASN A 47 -14.84 13.29 -1.87
C ASN A 47 -13.42 13.49 -2.39
N ILE A 48 -12.91 12.51 -3.15
CA ILE A 48 -11.49 12.42 -3.48
C ILE A 48 -11.08 13.62 -4.34
N GLU A 49 -11.90 13.96 -5.33
CA GLU A 49 -11.69 15.03 -6.29
C GLU A 49 -11.73 16.39 -5.62
N GLU A 50 -12.71 16.65 -4.75
CA GLU A 50 -12.82 17.90 -4.02
C GLU A 50 -11.65 18.05 -3.03
N ASN A 51 -11.33 17.00 -2.27
CA ASN A 51 -10.22 17.02 -1.33
C ASN A 51 -8.88 17.21 -2.05
N LEU A 52 -8.66 16.51 -3.16
CA LEU A 52 -7.45 16.65 -3.98
C LEU A 52 -7.33 18.07 -4.54
N SER A 53 -8.42 18.68 -4.98
CA SER A 53 -8.44 20.05 -5.50
C SER A 53 -7.99 21.06 -4.43
N VAL A 54 -8.42 20.88 -3.17
CA VAL A 54 -7.97 21.70 -2.04
C VAL A 54 -6.47 21.52 -1.80
N LEU A 55 -5.97 20.27 -1.80
CA LEU A 55 -4.54 19.99 -1.61
C LEU A 55 -3.67 20.59 -2.72
N ILE A 56 -4.11 20.49 -3.98
CA ILE A 56 -3.41 21.09 -5.13
C ILE A 56 -3.35 22.61 -4.98
N LYS A 57 -4.47 23.23 -4.60
CA LYS A 57 -4.51 24.68 -4.36
C LYS A 57 -3.52 25.09 -3.28
N ASP A 58 -3.57 24.44 -2.12
CA ASP A 58 -2.66 24.70 -0.99
C ASP A 58 -1.18 24.62 -1.42
N VAL A 59 -0.80 23.58 -2.17
CA VAL A 59 0.57 23.41 -2.67
C VAL A 59 0.93 24.50 -3.70
N SER A 60 0.02 24.84 -4.61
CA SER A 60 0.24 25.87 -5.64
C SER A 60 0.44 27.28 -5.07
N GLU A 61 -0.16 27.55 -3.91
CA GLU A 61 -0.05 28.81 -3.18
C GLU A 61 1.15 28.80 -2.19
N ASN A 62 1.99 27.77 -2.22
CA ASN A 62 3.12 27.56 -1.30
C ASN A 62 2.73 27.69 0.18
N LYS A 63 1.54 27.21 0.53
CA LYS A 63 1.05 27.25 1.91
C LYS A 63 1.94 26.40 2.82
N GLU A 64 2.30 26.95 3.97
CA GLU A 64 2.92 26.17 5.04
C GLU A 64 1.84 25.54 5.92
N HIS A 65 1.80 24.21 6.00
CA HIS A 65 0.82 23.50 6.80
C HIS A 65 1.24 22.06 7.10
N ILE A 66 1.19 21.66 8.37
CA ILE A 66 1.36 20.26 8.77
C ILE A 66 0.08 19.80 9.47
N HIS A 67 -0.61 18.84 8.87
CA HIS A 67 -1.78 18.22 9.46
C HIS A 67 -1.35 17.42 10.69
N LYS A 68 -1.74 17.92 11.87
CA LYS A 68 -1.56 17.21 13.13
C LYS A 68 -2.83 16.39 13.40
N GLY A 69 -2.69 15.07 13.38
CA GLY A 69 -3.77 14.17 13.81
C GLY A 69 -4.16 14.40 15.28
N SER A 70 -5.20 13.71 15.73
CA SER A 70 -5.68 13.84 17.12
C SER A 70 -4.71 13.21 18.13
N VAL A 71 -4.93 13.48 19.43
CA VAL A 71 -4.21 12.82 20.52
C VAL A 71 -4.41 11.30 20.46
N LEU A 72 -5.63 10.85 20.16
CA LEU A 72 -5.94 9.42 19.99
C LEU A 72 -5.15 8.81 18.82
N ASP A 73 -5.06 9.50 17.68
CA ASP A 73 -4.26 9.04 16.54
C ASP A 73 -2.78 8.87 16.91
N SER A 74 -2.27 9.77 17.75
CA SER A 74 -0.89 9.70 18.24
C SER A 74 -0.66 8.51 19.17
N ILE A 75 -1.63 8.20 20.05
CA ILE A 75 -1.61 6.99 20.89
C ILE A 75 -1.63 5.72 20.03
N LEU A 76 -2.53 5.66 19.04
CA LEU A 76 -2.62 4.52 18.11
C LEU A 76 -1.31 4.34 17.32
N THR A 77 -0.68 5.44 16.90
CA THR A 77 0.62 5.41 16.22
C THR A 77 1.69 4.77 17.09
N CYS A 78 1.76 5.16 18.38
CA CYS A 78 2.70 4.59 19.33
C CYS A 78 2.47 3.08 19.52
N GLY A 79 1.20 2.66 19.65
CA GLY A 79 0.83 1.26 19.75
C GLY A 79 1.26 0.45 18.53
N ILE A 80 1.00 0.96 17.32
CA ILE A 80 1.43 0.32 16.07
C ILE A 80 2.96 0.20 16.01
N GLN A 81 3.71 1.25 16.34
CA GLN A 81 5.17 1.23 16.37
C GLN A 81 5.73 0.20 17.36
N HIS A 82 5.07 0.00 18.50
CA HIS A 82 5.48 -1.00 19.47
C HIS A 82 5.23 -2.42 18.93
N ILE A 83 4.04 -2.65 18.36
CA ILE A 83 3.68 -3.95 17.76
C ILE A 83 4.63 -4.31 16.61
N THR A 84 4.95 -3.36 15.72
CA THR A 84 5.85 -3.63 14.59
C THR A 84 7.28 -3.93 15.03
N LYS A 85 7.73 -3.40 16.17
CA LYS A 85 9.02 -3.78 16.78
C LYS A 85 9.00 -5.19 17.38
N LEU A 86 7.87 -5.60 17.98
CA LEU A 86 7.72 -6.93 18.57
C LEU A 86 7.50 -8.02 17.51
N ILE A 87 6.83 -7.67 16.42
CA ILE A 87 6.46 -8.59 15.35
C ILE A 87 6.94 -8.02 14.00
N PRO A 88 8.27 -8.00 13.75
CA PRO A 88 8.83 -7.42 12.52
C PRO A 88 8.31 -8.13 11.26
N ASP A 89 8.07 -9.45 11.36
CA ASP A 89 7.52 -10.28 10.27
C ASP A 89 5.97 -10.15 10.14
N TYR A 90 5.34 -9.17 10.80
CA TYR A 90 3.90 -8.94 10.63
C TYR A 90 3.56 -8.66 9.16
N ASN A 91 4.38 -7.86 8.49
CA ASN A 91 4.29 -7.58 7.07
C ASN A 91 5.35 -8.38 6.32
N SER A 92 5.00 -9.60 5.93
CA SER A 92 5.94 -10.52 5.29
C SER A 92 5.32 -11.27 4.11
N PRO A 93 6.01 -11.39 2.96
CA PRO A 93 5.54 -12.21 1.84
C PRO A 93 5.44 -13.70 2.19
N LYS A 94 6.05 -14.16 3.30
CA LYS A 94 5.90 -15.54 3.82
C LYS A 94 4.44 -15.88 4.16
N LYS A 95 3.59 -14.86 4.33
CA LYS A 95 2.14 -15.03 4.57
C LYS A 95 1.33 -15.18 3.29
N PHE A 96 1.96 -15.01 2.12
CA PHE A 96 1.31 -15.20 0.83
C PHE A 96 1.25 -16.69 0.48
N SER A 97 0.13 -17.11 -0.09
CA SER A 97 -0.05 -18.41 -0.73
C SER A 97 -0.45 -18.19 -2.18
N ILE A 98 -0.07 -19.13 -3.05
CA ILE A 98 -0.37 -19.10 -4.48
C ILE A 98 -1.19 -20.35 -4.80
N ASN A 99 -2.45 -20.16 -5.15
CA ASN A 99 -3.35 -21.24 -5.53
C ASN A 99 -3.10 -21.67 -7.00
N ASP A 100 -3.91 -22.61 -7.49
CA ASP A 100 -3.72 -23.22 -8.80
C ASP A 100 -4.36 -22.42 -9.96
N GLU A 101 -5.00 -21.29 -9.65
CA GLU A 101 -5.43 -20.32 -10.68
C GLU A 101 -4.22 -19.57 -11.28
N CYS A 102 -3.02 -19.73 -10.70
CA CYS A 102 -1.80 -19.11 -11.21
C CYS A 102 -1.40 -19.71 -12.56
N ASN A 103 -1.54 -18.90 -13.62
CA ASN A 103 -1.12 -19.26 -14.98
C ASN A 103 0.29 -18.76 -15.36
N SER A 104 1.12 -18.40 -14.39
CA SER A 104 2.50 -17.93 -14.61
C SER A 104 2.64 -16.69 -15.52
N CYS A 105 1.60 -15.86 -15.66
CA CYS A 105 1.61 -14.69 -16.57
C CYS A 105 2.67 -13.61 -16.25
N GLY A 106 3.24 -13.62 -15.05
CA GLY A 106 4.32 -12.72 -14.65
C GLY A 106 3.90 -11.29 -14.32
N THR A 107 2.60 -10.98 -14.23
CA THR A 107 2.14 -9.63 -13.82
C THR A 107 2.70 -9.22 -12.45
N CYS A 108 2.76 -10.14 -11.48
CA CYS A 108 3.32 -9.88 -10.16
C CYS A 108 4.78 -9.40 -10.20
N ILE A 109 5.59 -9.95 -11.12
CA ILE A 109 6.98 -9.53 -11.35
C ILE A 109 7.01 -8.08 -11.82
N LYS A 110 6.24 -7.76 -12.86
CA LYS A 110 6.25 -6.45 -13.52
C LYS A 110 5.75 -5.31 -12.61
N VAL A 111 4.80 -5.60 -11.74
CA VAL A 111 4.23 -4.59 -10.82
C VAL A 111 4.97 -4.48 -9.50
N CYS A 112 6.03 -5.28 -9.28
CA CYS A 112 6.84 -5.22 -8.06
C CYS A 112 7.89 -4.11 -8.17
N PRO A 113 7.80 -3.01 -7.39
CA PRO A 113 8.77 -1.91 -7.46
C PRO A 113 10.18 -2.31 -6.98
N ARG A 114 10.29 -3.44 -6.27
CA ARG A 114 11.55 -3.95 -5.72
C ARG A 114 12.21 -5.03 -6.57
N ASN A 115 11.60 -5.40 -7.69
CA ASN A 115 12.04 -6.55 -8.50
C ASN A 115 12.28 -7.82 -7.65
N ASN A 116 11.44 -8.03 -6.62
CA ASN A 116 11.62 -9.06 -5.59
C ASN A 116 10.96 -10.40 -5.94
N ILE A 117 10.45 -10.57 -7.15
CA ILE A 117 9.63 -11.74 -7.52
C ILE A 117 10.22 -12.39 -8.78
N SER A 118 10.42 -13.70 -8.73
CA SER A 118 10.90 -14.50 -9.86
C SER A 118 9.94 -15.65 -10.19
N ILE A 119 9.94 -16.10 -11.44
CA ILE A 119 9.22 -17.28 -11.93
C ILE A 119 10.18 -18.06 -12.82
N ASN A 120 10.28 -19.37 -12.64
CA ASN A 120 11.03 -20.23 -13.54
C ASN A 120 10.19 -20.50 -14.80
N LYS A 121 10.53 -19.84 -15.91
CA LYS A 121 9.79 -19.99 -17.17
C LYS A 121 9.99 -21.34 -17.86
N GLU A 122 11.03 -22.08 -17.50
CA GLU A 122 11.32 -23.41 -18.07
C GLU A 122 10.47 -24.50 -17.43
N GLN A 123 9.91 -24.22 -16.25
CA GLN A 123 9.03 -25.13 -15.53
C GLN A 123 7.56 -24.81 -15.83
N LEU A 124 6.82 -25.81 -16.32
CA LEU A 124 5.39 -25.72 -16.48
C LEU A 124 4.72 -25.46 -15.12
N ASN A 125 3.81 -24.47 -15.07
CA ASN A 125 3.09 -24.07 -13.85
C ASN A 125 4.00 -23.57 -12.70
N SER A 126 5.14 -22.94 -13.02
CA SER A 126 5.99 -22.31 -12.00
C SER A 126 5.24 -21.21 -11.24
N LYS A 127 5.13 -21.37 -9.93
CA LYS A 127 4.58 -20.34 -9.04
C LYS A 127 5.65 -19.24 -8.78
N PRO A 128 5.24 -17.98 -8.54
CA PRO A 128 6.18 -16.91 -8.18
C PRO A 128 6.87 -17.17 -6.85
N VAL A 129 8.18 -16.92 -6.82
CA VAL A 129 9.03 -16.99 -5.62
C VAL A 129 9.40 -15.58 -5.21
N TYR A 130 9.25 -15.27 -3.92
CA TYR A 130 9.56 -13.96 -3.34
C TYR A 130 10.95 -13.98 -2.70
N GLY A 131 11.76 -12.97 -3.02
CA GLY A 131 13.00 -12.67 -2.31
C GLY A 131 12.77 -12.01 -0.94
N ASP A 132 13.85 -11.52 -0.34
CA ASP A 132 13.90 -10.95 1.00
C ASP A 132 13.68 -9.43 1.07
N THR A 133 13.66 -8.73 -0.05
CA THR A 133 13.47 -7.26 -0.11
C THR A 133 12.01 -6.85 -0.36
N CYS A 134 11.04 -7.66 0.07
CA CYS A 134 9.62 -7.32 -0.07
C CYS A 134 9.21 -6.22 0.90
N GLU A 135 8.67 -5.11 0.39
CA GLU A 135 8.16 -3.99 1.22
C GLU A 135 6.68 -4.17 1.61
N PHE A 136 6.06 -5.30 1.26
CA PHE A 136 4.67 -5.62 1.60
C PHE A 136 3.64 -4.58 1.08
N CYS A 137 3.92 -3.96 -0.07
CA CYS A 137 3.02 -2.97 -0.70
C CYS A 137 1.72 -3.58 -1.27
N LEU A 138 1.63 -4.92 -1.35
CA LEU A 138 0.49 -5.70 -1.84
C LEU A 138 0.12 -5.48 -3.32
N SER A 139 0.93 -4.79 -4.12
CA SER A 139 0.68 -4.60 -5.56
C SER A 139 0.51 -5.92 -6.31
N CYS A 140 1.36 -6.92 -6.03
CA CYS A 140 1.29 -8.24 -6.67
C CYS A 140 -0.05 -8.96 -6.41
N ILE A 141 -0.58 -8.88 -5.18
CA ILE A 141 -1.86 -9.49 -4.81
C ILE A 141 -3.03 -8.72 -5.44
N ASN A 142 -3.03 -7.39 -5.29
CA ASN A 142 -4.08 -6.51 -5.82
C ASN A 142 -4.21 -6.58 -7.35
N LEU A 143 -3.11 -6.79 -8.06
CA LEU A 143 -3.05 -6.72 -9.52
C LEU A 143 -2.89 -8.09 -10.20
N CYS A 144 -2.97 -9.19 -9.45
CA CYS A 144 -2.97 -10.52 -10.05
C CYS A 144 -4.26 -10.71 -10.87
N PRO A 145 -4.18 -10.87 -12.20
CA PRO A 145 -5.39 -11.00 -13.03
C PRO A 145 -6.18 -12.28 -12.73
N GLN A 146 -5.50 -13.30 -12.18
CA GLN A 146 -6.11 -14.56 -11.77
C GLN A 146 -6.54 -14.57 -10.30
N LYS A 147 -6.30 -13.48 -9.54
CA LYS A 147 -6.46 -13.42 -8.07
C LYS A 147 -5.80 -14.60 -7.32
N ALA A 148 -4.77 -15.19 -7.92
CA ALA A 148 -4.16 -16.43 -7.46
C ALA A 148 -3.27 -16.28 -6.22
N ILE A 149 -2.81 -15.04 -5.95
CA ILE A 149 -2.01 -14.74 -4.76
C ILE A 149 -2.98 -14.32 -3.65
N LYS A 150 -2.93 -15.06 -2.53
CA LYS A 150 -3.79 -14.87 -1.36
C LYS A 150 -2.92 -14.58 -0.14
N LEU A 151 -3.41 -13.78 0.79
CA LEU A 151 -2.85 -13.60 2.12
C LEU A 151 -3.73 -14.37 3.14
N LYS A 152 -3.10 -15.09 4.07
CA LYS A 152 -3.79 -15.99 5.05
C LYS A 152 -4.84 -15.31 5.95
N SER A 153 -4.92 -13.98 6.01
CA SER A 153 -5.80 -13.25 6.93
C SER A 153 -6.41 -12.00 6.29
N GLU A 154 -6.76 -12.07 5.01
CA GLU A 154 -7.51 -11.00 4.34
C GLU A 154 -8.92 -10.88 4.94
N LYS A 155 -9.41 -9.66 5.13
CA LYS A 155 -10.83 -9.44 5.49
C LYS A 155 -11.79 -9.97 4.42
N ASN A 156 -11.39 -9.88 3.16
CA ASN A 156 -12.17 -10.30 2.01
C ASN A 156 -11.23 -10.82 0.90
N PRO A 157 -11.13 -12.15 0.71
CA PRO A 157 -10.23 -12.79 -0.26
C PRO A 157 -10.52 -12.50 -1.74
N ASP A 158 -11.69 -11.93 -2.03
CA ASP A 158 -12.18 -11.70 -3.39
C ASP A 158 -12.09 -10.23 -3.81
N SER A 159 -11.94 -9.32 -2.85
CA SER A 159 -11.82 -7.89 -3.12
C SER A 159 -10.38 -7.51 -3.43
N ARG A 160 -10.21 -6.73 -4.51
CA ARG A 160 -8.91 -6.27 -5.02
C ARG A 160 -9.07 -4.84 -5.49
N PHE A 161 -8.03 -4.04 -5.32
CA PHE A 161 -8.07 -2.62 -5.65
C PHE A 161 -6.96 -2.24 -6.62
N LYS A 162 -7.37 -1.69 -7.76
CA LYS A 162 -6.54 -0.86 -8.63
C LYS A 162 -7.29 0.46 -8.77
N ASN A 163 -6.59 1.59 -8.64
CA ASN A 163 -7.18 2.88 -8.97
C ASN A 163 -7.68 2.85 -10.43
N GLU A 164 -8.90 3.31 -10.66
CA GLU A 164 -9.52 3.32 -11.99
C GLU A 164 -8.83 4.29 -12.95
N ASN A 165 -8.29 5.38 -12.42
CA ASN A 165 -7.58 6.42 -13.18
C ASN A 165 -6.12 6.07 -13.50
N VAL A 166 -5.65 4.88 -13.10
CA VAL A 166 -4.26 4.44 -13.32
C VAL A 166 -4.24 3.09 -14.03
N THR A 167 -3.61 3.02 -15.19
CA THR A 167 -3.44 1.79 -15.95
C THR A 167 -2.34 0.90 -15.35
N ILE A 168 -2.40 -0.41 -15.60
CA ILE A 168 -1.30 -1.32 -15.22
C ILE A 168 -0.01 -0.94 -15.95
N LYS A 169 -0.10 -0.42 -17.18
CA LYS A 169 1.07 0.01 -17.95
C LYS A 169 1.80 1.18 -17.27
N GLU A 170 1.07 2.16 -16.74
CA GLU A 170 1.66 3.25 -15.97
C GLU A 170 2.34 2.74 -14.70
N ILE A 171 1.69 1.84 -13.95
CA ILE A 171 2.30 1.22 -12.76
C ILE A 171 3.61 0.52 -13.09
N ILE A 172 3.63 -0.28 -14.17
CA ILE A 172 4.85 -0.97 -14.62
C ILE A 172 5.91 0.06 -15.05
N GLY A 173 5.52 1.11 -15.77
CA GLY A 173 6.41 2.18 -16.20
C GLY A 173 7.07 2.92 -15.04
N SER A 174 6.36 3.14 -13.94
CA SER A 174 6.90 3.81 -12.75
C SER A 174 7.87 2.97 -11.91
N ASN A 175 7.98 1.67 -12.19
CA ASN A 175 8.93 0.76 -11.53
C ASN A 175 10.28 0.69 -12.26
N SER A 176 10.45 1.46 -13.34
CA SER A 176 11.62 1.43 -14.24
C SER A 176 12.74 2.34 -13.79
#